data_AF-K2DYM1-F1
#
_entry.id   AF-K2DYM1-F1
#
_cell.length_a   1.000
_cell.length_b   1.000
_cell.length_c   1.000
_cell.angle_alpha   90.00
_cell.angle_beta   90.00
_cell.angle_gamma   90.00
#
_symmetry.space_group_name_H-M   'P 1'
#
loop_
_entity.id
_entity.type
_entity.pdbx_description
1 polymer ?
#
loop_
_entity_poly.entity_id
_entity_poly.type
_entity_poly.pdbx_seq_one_letter_code
_entity_poly.pdbx_strand_id
1 'polypeptide(L)'
;MIYVTVPYKLKPYANNRWVAPPADLLLPLLTQSLRSIGYFRAVVTSPFSGMTTYQLNTRLLMLQQEFLQPISQVRFILEVTLMQSLTGKIISNRVFSIVVSAPNNNPYGGVLATNQAANALSKQIAQFVVQKAKSK
;
A
#
# COMPACT_ATOMS: atom_id res chain seq x y z
N MET A 1 -7.96 0.36 13.56
CA MET A 1 -6.71 1.13 13.40
C MET A 1 -5.75 0.71 14.50
N ILE A 2 -4.43 0.69 14.25
CA ILE A 2 -3.40 0.30 15.23
C ILE A 2 -2.48 1.49 15.52
N TYR A 3 -2.08 1.63 16.79
CA TYR A 3 -1.05 2.56 17.22
C TYR A 3 -0.04 1.91 18.17
N VAL A 4 1.11 2.58 18.34
CA VAL A 4 2.24 2.13 19.15
C VAL A 4 2.74 3.27 20.01
N THR A 5 2.78 3.07 21.33
CA THR A 5 3.40 4.02 22.30
C THR A 5 4.63 3.43 22.98
N VAL A 6 4.81 2.11 22.88
CA VAL A 6 5.97 1.37 23.38
C VAL A 6 6.39 0.42 22.26
N PRO A 7 7.68 0.31 21.91
CA PRO A 7 8.13 -0.58 20.86
C PRO A 7 7.52 -1.98 20.99
N TYR A 8 7.07 -2.54 19.87
CA TYR A 8 6.44 -3.87 19.77
C TYR A 8 5.10 -4.06 20.49
N LYS A 9 4.58 -3.04 21.20
CA LYS A 9 3.27 -3.10 21.87
C LYS A 9 2.18 -2.46 21.01
N LEU A 10 1.57 -3.25 20.14
CA LEU A 10 0.46 -2.84 19.29
C LEU A 10 -0.81 -2.63 20.12
N LYS A 11 -1.49 -1.50 19.92
CA LYS A 11 -2.78 -1.21 20.56
C LYS A 11 -3.82 -0.81 19.52
N PRO A 12 -5.06 -1.33 19.60
CA PRO A 12 -6.16 -0.83 18.78
C PRO A 12 -6.69 0.49 19.35
N TYR A 13 -7.14 1.38 18.47
CA TYR A 13 -7.98 2.50 18.88
C TYR A 13 -9.36 2.01 19.33
N ALA A 14 -9.85 2.49 20.47
CA ALA A 14 -11.13 2.07 21.04
C ALA A 14 -12.35 2.54 20.21
N ASN A 15 -12.31 3.80 19.76
CA ASN A 15 -13.45 4.45 19.11
C ASN A 15 -13.24 4.71 17.61
N ASN A 16 -12.09 4.32 17.06
CA ASN A 16 -11.69 4.68 15.69
C ASN A 16 -11.29 3.43 14.91
N ARG A 17 -11.99 3.19 13.81
CA ARG A 17 -11.75 2.04 12.92
C ARG A 17 -11.72 2.48 11.47
N TRP A 18 -11.02 1.70 10.67
CA TRP A 18 -11.13 1.79 9.22
C TRP A 18 -12.49 1.23 8.81
N VAL A 19 -13.06 1.76 7.72
CA VAL A 19 -14.34 1.27 7.17
C VAL A 19 -14.25 -0.18 6.68
N ALA A 20 -13.05 -0.61 6.28
CA ALA A 20 -12.71 -1.97 5.86
C ALA A 20 -11.28 -2.32 6.32
N PRO A 21 -10.84 -3.59 6.23
CA PRO A 21 -9.44 -3.95 6.43
C PRO A 21 -8.51 -3.07 5.58
N PRO A 22 -7.40 -2.55 6.13
CA PRO A 22 -6.57 -1.60 5.39
C PRO A 22 -6.00 -2.13 4.10
N ALA A 23 -5.71 -3.43 4.01
CA ALA A 23 -5.22 -4.06 2.80
C ALA A 23 -6.24 -3.91 1.64
N ASP A 24 -7.53 -4.04 1.93
CA ASP A 24 -8.61 -3.96 0.93
C ASP A 24 -8.77 -2.53 0.41
N LEU A 25 -8.55 -1.53 1.28
CA LEU A 25 -8.59 -0.12 0.93
C LEU A 25 -7.48 0.31 -0.05
N LEU A 26 -6.42 -0.50 -0.21
CA LEU A 26 -5.31 -0.20 -1.14
C LEU A 26 -5.65 -0.55 -2.58
N LEU A 27 -6.51 -1.53 -2.81
CA LEU A 27 -6.87 -1.98 -4.16
C LEU A 27 -7.29 -0.82 -5.07
N PRO A 28 -8.26 0.04 -4.71
CA PRO A 28 -8.66 1.15 -5.57
C PRO A 28 -7.52 2.17 -5.81
N LEU A 29 -6.67 2.43 -4.82
CA LEU A 29 -5.56 3.38 -4.94
C LEU A 29 -4.46 2.88 -5.89
N LEU A 30 -4.12 1.60 -5.80
CA LEU A 30 -3.15 0.94 -6.69
C LEU A 30 -3.68 0.85 -8.11
N THR A 31 -4.94 0.41 -8.28
CA THR A 31 -5.59 0.34 -9.58
C THR A 31 -5.65 1.71 -10.24
N GLN A 32 -6.04 2.76 -9.50
CA GLN A 32 -6.07 4.12 -10.03
C GLN A 32 -4.69 4.59 -10.44
N SER A 33 -3.66 4.36 -9.62
CA SER A 33 -2.28 4.77 -9.92
C SER A 33 -1.72 4.06 -11.16
N LEU A 34 -2.01 2.77 -11.32
CA LEU A 34 -1.62 1.98 -12.50
C LEU A 34 -2.38 2.37 -13.76
N ARG A 35 -3.64 2.82 -13.64
CA ARG A 35 -4.39 3.37 -14.79
C ARG A 35 -3.85 4.74 -15.18
N SER A 36 -3.63 5.62 -14.21
CA SER A 36 -3.19 7.01 -14.47
C SER A 36 -1.81 7.11 -15.09
N ILE A 37 -0.96 6.08 -14.95
CA ILE A 37 0.38 6.07 -15.57
C ILE A 37 0.32 5.84 -17.09
N GLY A 38 -0.82 5.39 -17.64
CA GLY A 38 -1.06 5.25 -19.07
C GLY A 38 -0.27 4.14 -19.78
N TYR A 39 0.50 3.32 -19.07
CA TYR A 39 1.32 2.26 -19.68
C TYR A 39 0.53 1.00 -20.06
N PHE A 40 -0.45 0.63 -19.25
CA PHE A 40 -1.24 -0.59 -19.48
C PHE A 40 -2.48 -0.27 -20.30
N ARG A 41 -2.76 -1.10 -21.33
CA ARG A 41 -4.00 -1.03 -22.09
C ARG A 41 -5.24 -1.14 -21.20
N ALA A 42 -5.17 -2.00 -20.19
CA ALA A 42 -6.22 -2.18 -19.20
C ALA A 42 -5.63 -2.59 -17.85
N VAL A 43 -6.26 -2.13 -16.78
CA VAL A 43 -5.99 -2.57 -15.41
C VAL A 43 -7.31 -3.03 -14.82
N VAL A 44 -7.41 -4.31 -14.53
CA VAL A 44 -8.59 -4.99 -14.01
C VAL A 44 -8.34 -5.48 -12.59
N THR A 45 -9.43 -5.68 -11.84
CA THR A 45 -9.41 -6.21 -10.47
C THR A 45 -10.29 -7.44 -10.38
N SER A 46 -10.03 -8.31 -9.40
CA SER A 46 -10.87 -9.47 -9.16
C SER A 46 -12.29 -9.05 -8.72
N PRO A 47 -13.35 -9.79 -9.13
CA PRO A 47 -13.31 -10.90 -10.07
C PRO A 47 -13.22 -10.43 -11.54
N PHE A 48 -12.36 -11.09 -12.32
CA PHE A 48 -12.24 -10.89 -13.77
C PHE A 48 -11.98 -12.24 -14.43
N SER A 49 -12.74 -12.57 -15.48
CA SER A 49 -12.71 -13.88 -16.14
C SER A 49 -11.87 -13.94 -17.42
N GLY A 50 -11.25 -12.83 -17.83
CA GLY A 50 -10.39 -12.78 -19.01
C GLY A 50 -8.91 -13.08 -18.71
N MET A 51 -8.06 -12.92 -19.73
CA MET A 51 -6.61 -13.08 -19.59
C MET A 51 -5.91 -11.75 -19.31
N THR A 52 -4.88 -11.78 -18.46
CA THR A 52 -3.98 -10.67 -18.20
C THR A 52 -2.54 -11.07 -18.54
N THR A 53 -1.70 -10.11 -18.91
CA THR A 53 -0.27 -10.37 -19.14
C THR A 53 0.50 -10.46 -17.82
N TYR A 54 0.14 -9.59 -16.87
CA TYR A 54 0.79 -9.47 -15.57
C TYR A 54 -0.23 -9.50 -14.45
N GLN A 55 0.18 -10.02 -13.30
CA GLN A 55 -0.56 -9.96 -12.05
C GLN A 55 0.30 -9.28 -10.99
N LEU A 56 -0.30 -8.33 -10.28
CA LEU A 56 0.31 -7.65 -9.15
C LEU A 56 -0.34 -8.16 -7.86
N ASN A 57 0.48 -8.79 -7.01
CA ASN A 57 0.06 -9.21 -5.68
C ASN A 57 0.68 -8.28 -4.64
N THR A 58 -0.10 -7.93 -3.61
CA THR A 58 0.36 -7.08 -2.52
C THR A 58 0.04 -7.69 -1.17
N ARG A 59 0.97 -7.59 -0.23
CA ARG A 59 0.78 -8.04 1.16
C ARG A 59 1.11 -6.89 2.11
N LEU A 60 0.11 -6.46 2.88
CA LEU A 60 0.31 -5.46 3.92
C LEU A 60 1.12 -6.06 5.07
N LEU A 61 2.35 -5.58 5.26
CA LEU A 61 3.23 -6.04 6.33
C LEU A 61 3.06 -5.20 7.60
N MET A 62 2.85 -3.89 7.44
CA MET A 62 2.69 -2.99 8.57
C MET A 62 1.89 -1.75 8.18
N LEU A 63 0.94 -1.37 9.03
CA LEU A 63 0.30 -0.07 9.01
C LEU A 63 -0.05 0.33 10.44
N GLN A 64 0.73 1.28 10.99
CA GLN A 64 0.56 1.73 12.37
C GLN A 64 0.93 3.20 12.52
N GLN A 65 0.29 3.88 13.47
CA GLN A 65 0.72 5.19 13.94
C GLN A 65 1.62 5.02 15.18
N GLU A 66 2.82 5.59 15.12
CA GLU A 66 3.85 5.51 16.15
C GLU A 66 3.91 6.82 16.93
N PHE A 67 3.75 6.74 18.25
CA PHE A 67 3.86 7.85 19.21
C PHE A 67 5.17 7.72 20.01
N LEU A 68 6.26 7.36 19.32
CA LEU A 68 7.58 7.14 19.92
C LEU A 68 8.45 8.41 19.90
N GLN A 69 7.94 9.48 19.28
CA GLN A 69 8.59 10.78 19.11
C GLN A 69 7.59 11.89 19.45
N PRO A 70 8.05 13.14 19.68
CA PRO A 70 7.17 14.27 19.95
C PRO A 70 6.12 14.51 18.85
N ILE A 71 6.44 14.20 17.60
CA ILE A 71 5.49 14.16 16.48
C ILE A 71 5.24 12.70 16.13
N SER A 72 3.99 12.27 16.21
CA SER A 72 3.60 10.92 15.81
C SER A 72 3.73 10.74 14.31
N GLN A 73 4.03 9.53 13.87
CA GLN A 73 4.26 9.20 12.46
C GLN A 73 3.55 7.92 12.07
N VAL A 74 3.14 7.80 10.82
CA VAL A 74 2.62 6.55 10.26
C VAL A 74 3.76 5.81 9.61
N ARG A 75 3.95 4.55 10.00
CA ARG A 75 4.81 3.59 9.30
C ARG A 75 3.93 2.67 8.47
N PHE A 76 4.21 2.64 7.17
CA PHE A 76 3.49 1.81 6.21
C PHE A 76 4.51 0.98 5.41
N ILE A 77 4.43 -0.34 5.56
CA ILE A 77 5.24 -1.32 4.83
C ILE A 77 4.33 -2.25 4.01
N LEU A 78 4.60 -2.34 2.71
CA LEU A 78 3.86 -3.15 1.74
C LEU A 78 4.83 -4.00 0.92
N GLU A 79 4.62 -5.31 0.90
CA GLU A 79 5.31 -6.20 -0.03
C GLU A 79 4.53 -6.26 -1.35
N VAL A 80 5.26 -6.24 -2.46
CA VAL A 80 4.71 -6.21 -3.81
C VAL A 80 5.42 -7.23 -4.68
N THR A 81 4.65 -8.17 -5.22
CA THR A 81 5.13 -9.16 -6.17
C THR A 81 4.47 -8.95 -7.53
N LEU A 82 5.29 -8.72 -8.56
CA LEU A 82 4.87 -8.70 -9.95
C LEU A 82 5.19 -10.05 -10.58
N MET A 83 4.22 -10.67 -11.23
CA MET A 83 4.37 -11.96 -11.89
C MET A 83 3.71 -11.98 -13.27
N GLN A 84 4.17 -12.89 -14.13
CA GLN A 84 3.52 -13.17 -15.40
C GLN A 84 2.31 -14.08 -15.16
N SER A 85 1.12 -13.67 -15.59
CA SER A 85 -0.13 -14.36 -15.23
C SER A 85 -0.20 -15.78 -15.81
N LEU A 86 0.23 -15.97 -17.05
CA LEU A 86 0.12 -17.26 -17.74
C LEU A 86 1.04 -18.35 -17.15
N THR A 87 2.27 -17.97 -16.77
CA THR A 87 3.30 -18.93 -16.34
C THR A 87 3.47 -18.99 -14.83
N GLY A 88 2.88 -18.04 -14.09
CA GLY A 88 3.13 -17.85 -12.67
C GLY A 88 4.56 -17.38 -12.34
N LYS A 89 5.41 -17.09 -13.34
CA LYS A 89 6.81 -16.70 -13.12
C LYS A 89 6.87 -15.35 -12.42
N ILE A 90 7.50 -15.30 -11.25
CA ILE A 90 7.83 -14.06 -10.57
C ILE A 90 8.78 -13.23 -11.45
N ILE A 91 8.38 -11.99 -11.72
CA ILE A 91 9.19 -11.00 -12.45
C ILE A 91 10.03 -10.21 -11.46
N SER A 92 9.41 -9.78 -10.36
CA SER A 92 10.09 -9.05 -9.29
C SER A 92 9.29 -9.16 -8.00
N ASN A 93 10.00 -9.17 -6.87
CA ASN A 93 9.42 -8.98 -5.54
C ASN A 93 10.17 -7.82 -4.86
N ARG A 94 9.44 -6.90 -4.22
CA ARG A 94 10.03 -5.77 -3.51
C ARG A 94 9.17 -5.35 -2.31
N VAL A 95 9.84 -5.06 -1.21
CA VAL A 95 9.23 -4.41 -0.04
C VAL A 95 9.36 -2.89 -0.18
N PHE A 96 8.23 -2.20 -0.08
CA PHE A 96 8.13 -0.74 0.00
C PHE A 96 7.89 -0.34 1.45
N SER A 97 8.60 0.68 1.91
CA SER A 97 8.47 1.23 3.26
C SER A 97 8.44 2.75 3.17
N ILE A 98 7.46 3.37 3.83
CA ILE A 98 7.36 4.82 3.94
C ILE A 98 6.97 5.19 5.37
N VAL A 99 7.54 6.30 5.84
CA VAL A 99 7.20 6.93 7.11
C VAL A 99 6.73 8.34 6.84
N VAL A 100 5.56 8.71 7.36
CA VAL A 100 4.96 10.04 7.16
C VAL A 100 4.59 10.62 8.53
N SER A 101 5.06 11.83 8.84
CA SER A 101 4.68 12.54 10.06
C SER A 101 3.19 12.88 10.04
N ALA A 102 2.50 12.65 11.16
CA ALA A 102 1.13 13.08 11.34
C ALA A 102 1.08 14.58 11.63
N PRO A 103 0.13 15.33 11.03
CA PRO A 103 -0.02 16.75 11.32
C PRO A 103 -0.44 17.01 12.76
N ASN A 104 -1.04 16.01 13.43
CA ASN A 104 -1.46 16.08 14.82
C ASN A 104 -1.27 14.72 15.51
N ASN A 105 -1.00 14.73 16.81
CA ASN A 105 -0.87 13.53 17.65
C ASN A 105 -2.23 12.98 18.10
N ASN A 106 -3.11 12.74 17.14
CA ASN A 106 -4.43 12.18 17.39
C ASN A 106 -4.81 11.17 16.28
N PRO A 107 -5.92 10.42 16.44
CA PRO A 107 -6.29 9.41 15.45
C PRO A 107 -6.52 9.98 14.05
N TYR A 108 -7.10 11.18 13.96
CA TYR A 108 -7.36 11.83 12.68
C TYR A 108 -6.06 12.25 11.96
N GLY A 109 -5.07 12.76 12.69
CA GLY A 109 -3.73 12.99 12.18
C GLY A 109 -3.08 11.71 11.62
N GLY A 110 -3.31 10.57 12.28
CA GLY A 110 -2.92 9.25 11.77
C GLY A 110 -3.60 8.87 10.46
N VAL A 111 -4.89 9.19 10.30
CA VAL A 111 -5.61 9.00 9.03
C VAL A 111 -5.00 9.85 7.91
N LEU A 112 -4.74 11.13 8.19
CA LEU A 112 -4.15 12.05 7.20
C LEU A 112 -2.77 11.56 6.73
N ALA A 113 -1.89 11.20 7.67
CA ALA A 113 -0.57 10.65 7.32
C ALA A 113 -0.67 9.30 6.59
N THR A 114 -1.63 8.44 6.95
CA THR A 114 -1.89 7.18 6.24
C THR A 114 -2.30 7.41 4.80
N ASN A 115 -3.22 8.33 4.55
CA ASN A 115 -3.67 8.66 3.19
C ASN A 115 -2.54 9.25 2.34
N GLN A 116 -1.70 10.11 2.93
CA GLN A 116 -0.51 10.63 2.26
C GLN A 116 0.48 9.50 1.93
N ALA A 117 0.76 8.61 2.89
CA ALA A 117 1.63 7.46 2.70
C ALA A 117 1.12 6.52 1.59
N ALA A 118 -0.17 6.17 1.61
CA ALA A 118 -0.80 5.29 0.64
C ALA A 118 -0.75 5.87 -0.78
N ASN A 119 -1.03 7.16 -0.94
CA ASN A 119 -0.93 7.85 -2.22
C ASN A 119 0.51 7.86 -2.77
N ALA A 120 1.49 8.20 -1.92
CA ALA A 120 2.89 8.23 -2.32
C ALA A 120 3.39 6.83 -2.72
N LEU A 121 3.07 5.82 -1.91
CA LEU A 121 3.49 4.44 -2.13
C LEU A 121 2.82 3.83 -3.37
N SER A 122 1.54 4.15 -3.63
CA SER A 122 0.83 3.68 -4.84
C SER A 122 1.46 4.22 -6.13
N LYS A 123 1.92 5.49 -6.13
CA LYS A 123 2.65 6.08 -7.26
C LYS A 123 4.01 5.40 -7.47
N GLN A 124 4.77 5.16 -6.40
CA GLN A 124 6.06 4.46 -6.47
C GLN A 124 5.90 3.03 -7.00
N ILE A 125 4.85 2.32 -6.57
CA ILE A 125 4.55 0.98 -7.07
C ILE A 125 4.21 1.00 -8.55
N ALA A 126 3.35 1.92 -9.00
CA ALA A 126 2.99 2.02 -10.40
C ALA A 126 4.24 2.22 -11.29
N GLN A 127 5.14 3.11 -10.89
CA GLN A 127 6.43 3.33 -11.58
C GLN A 127 7.31 2.07 -11.58
N PHE A 128 7.43 1.40 -10.43
CA PHE A 128 8.19 0.15 -10.31
C PHE A 128 7.63 -0.94 -11.22
N VAL A 129 6.31 -1.11 -11.25
CA VAL A 129 5.63 -2.12 -12.08
C VAL A 129 5.90 -1.86 -13.56
N VAL A 130 5.80 -0.60 -14.02
CA VAL A 130 6.14 -0.24 -15.40
C VAL A 130 7.61 -0.49 -15.71
N GLN A 131 8.52 -0.10 -14.81
CA GLN A 131 9.96 -0.34 -14.98
C GLN A 131 10.26 -1.83 -15.15
N LYS A 132 9.69 -2.69 -14.30
CA LYS A 132 9.92 -4.15 -14.34
C LYS A 132 9.19 -4.83 -15.50
N ALA A 133 8.08 -4.28 -15.97
CA ALA A 133 7.39 -4.77 -17.16
C ALA A 133 8.18 -4.47 -18.45
N LYS A 134 8.92 -3.35 -18.51
CA LYS A 134 9.75 -2.96 -19.67
C LYS A 134 11.08 -3.72 -19.79
N SER A 135 11.63 -4.20 -18.68
CA SER A 135 12.94 -4.88 -18.65
C SER A 135 12.89 -6.36 -19.06
N LYS A 136 11.80 -6.81 -19.67
CA LYS A 136 11.59 -8.15 -20.22
C LYS A 136 11.03 -8.05 -21.63
#